data_AF-A0A2N6ACS9-F1
#
_entry.id   AF-A0A2N6ACS9-F1
#
_cell.length_a   1.000
_cell.length_b   1.000
_cell.length_c   1.000
_cell.angle_alpha   90.00
_cell.angle_beta   90.00
_cell.angle_gamma   90.00
#
_symmetry.space_group_name_H-M   'P 1'
#
loop_
_entity.id
_entity.type
_entity.pdbx_description
1 polymer ?
#
loop_
_entity_poly.entity_id
_entity_poly.type
_entity_poly.pdbx_seq_one_letter_code
_entity_poly.pdbx_strand_id
1 'polypeptide(L)' 'HGGGEGHSPIGMRKGPKTKWGKPARGVKTRKQKQSDKFILSRRKSKKKK' A
#
# COMPACT_ATOMS: atom_id res chain seq x y z
N HIS A 1 -14.93 -2.57 -4.49
CA HIS A 1 -13.97 -3.01 -5.53
C HIS A 1 -14.58 -4.11 -6.40
N GLY A 2 -15.28 -5.08 -5.81
CA GLY A 2 -16.23 -5.90 -6.57
C GLY A 2 -17.53 -5.15 -6.81
N GLY A 3 -18.32 -5.67 -7.75
CA GLY A 3 -19.46 -5.01 -8.40
C GLY A 3 -20.57 -4.50 -7.51
N GLY A 4 -21.48 -3.81 -8.17
CA GLY A 4 -22.59 -3.02 -7.66
C GLY A 4 -23.00 -2.06 -8.79
N GLU A 5 -24.28 -1.71 -8.86
CA GLU A 5 -24.76 -0.79 -9.90
C GLU A 5 -24.18 0.62 -9.67
N GLY A 6 -23.71 1.27 -10.74
CA GLY A 6 -23.11 2.60 -10.65
C GLY A 6 -21.77 2.64 -9.90
N HIS A 7 -21.52 3.74 -9.17
CA HIS A 7 -20.27 3.92 -8.41
C HIS A 7 -20.43 3.42 -6.97
N SER A 8 -19.72 2.34 -6.65
CA SER A 8 -19.72 1.75 -5.30
C SER A 8 -18.41 2.02 -4.53
N PRO A 9 -18.46 2.21 -3.20
CA PRO A 9 -17.27 2.36 -2.37
C PRO A 9 -16.40 1.08 -2.37
N ILE A 10 -15.18 1.18 -1.84
CA ILE A 10 -14.19 0.08 -1.88
C ILE A 10 -14.74 -1.22 -1.26
N GLY A 11 -15.58 -1.14 -0.22
CA GLY A 11 -16.36 -2.27 0.31
C GLY A 11 -15.56 -3.37 1.02
N MET A 12 -14.26 -3.18 1.25
CA MET A 12 -13.39 -4.17 1.88
C MET A 12 -13.14 -3.86 3.36
N ARG A 13 -13.49 -4.79 4.27
CA ARG A 13 -13.26 -4.66 5.73
C ARG A 13 -11.80 -4.37 6.11
N LYS A 14 -10.85 -4.91 5.35
CA LYS A 14 -9.40 -4.75 5.58
C LYS A 14 -8.77 -3.59 4.76
N GLY A 15 -9.59 -2.75 4.13
CA GLY A 15 -9.13 -1.64 3.28
C GLY A 15 -8.81 -2.03 1.83
N PRO A 16 -8.35 -1.08 1.01
CA PRO A 16 -8.12 -1.28 -0.42
C PRO A 16 -6.98 -2.27 -0.68
N LYS A 17 -7.24 -3.19 -1.60
CA LYS A 17 -6.29 -4.19 -2.07
C LYS A 17 -5.99 -4.00 -3.55
N THR A 18 -4.84 -4.55 -3.95
CA THR A 18 -4.46 -4.75 -5.35
C THR A 18 -5.29 -5.88 -5.99
N LYS A 19 -5.24 -6.02 -7.32
CA LYS A 19 -5.93 -7.11 -8.04
C LYS A 19 -5.56 -8.52 -7.57
N TRP A 20 -4.39 -8.68 -6.93
CA TRP A 20 -3.90 -9.95 -6.37
C TRP A 20 -4.11 -10.07 -4.85
N GLY A 21 -4.92 -9.20 -4.24
CA GLY A 21 -5.28 -9.30 -2.82
C GLY A 21 -4.27 -8.73 -1.82
N LYS A 22 -3.10 -8.23 -2.26
CA LYS A 22 -2.14 -7.53 -1.38
C LYS A 22 -2.66 -6.15 -0.99
N PRO A 23 -2.36 -5.61 0.22
CA PRO A 23 -2.77 -4.26 0.61
C PRO A 23 -2.22 -3.19 -0.35
N ALA A 24 -3.05 -2.23 -0.74
CA ALA A 24 -2.68 -1.21 -1.73
C ALA A 24 -2.04 0.05 -1.09
N ARG A 25 -2.27 0.29 0.20
CA ARG A 25 -1.82 1.50 0.90
C ARG A 25 -1.05 1.15 2.17
N GLY A 26 -0.07 1.99 2.53
CA GLY A 26 0.61 1.95 3.82
C GLY A 26 1.67 0.85 4.01
N VAL A 27 1.77 -0.12 3.09
CA VAL A 27 2.72 -1.23 3.22
C VAL A 27 4.03 -0.97 2.49
N LYS A 28 5.16 -1.22 3.16
CA LYS A 28 6.49 -1.19 2.54
C LYS A 28 6.68 -2.47 1.72
N THR A 29 6.79 -2.32 0.40
CA THR A 29 6.92 -3.46 -0.53
C THR A 29 8.37 -3.91 -0.77
N ARG A 30 9.34 -3.07 -0.41
CA ARG A 30 10.77 -3.37 -0.61
C ARG A 30 11.27 -4.35 0.46
N LYS A 31 11.77 -5.51 0.02
CA LYS A 31 12.49 -6.49 0.85
C LYS A 31 13.81 -5.93 1.38
N GLN A 32 14.35 -6.56 2.42
CA GLN A 32 15.71 -6.29 2.87
C GLN A 32 16.69 -6.64 1.75
N LYS A 33 17.61 -5.73 1.44
CA LYS A 33 18.65 -5.92 0.42
C LYS A 33 20.00 -5.58 1.02
N GLN A 34 21.06 -6.21 0.54
CA GLN A 34 22.42 -5.84 0.92
C GLN A 34 22.75 -4.39 0.60
N SER A 35 22.07 -3.72 -0.33
CA SER A 35 22.26 -2.29 -0.58
C SER A 35 21.68 -1.38 0.50
N ASP A 36 20.93 -1.91 1.48
CA ASP A 36 20.39 -1.11 2.59
C ASP A 36 21.45 -0.43 3.45
N LYS A 37 22.66 -1.01 3.54
CA LYS A 37 23.81 -0.43 4.27
C LYS A 37 24.33 0.87 3.66
N PHE A 38 24.05 1.12 2.38
CA PHE A 38 24.48 2.35 1.71
C PHE A 38 23.41 3.45 1.72
N ILE A 39 22.25 3.23 2.37
CA ILE A 39 21.18 4.22 2.44
C ILE A 39 21.45 5.17 3.62
N LEU A 40 21.84 6.41 3.32
CA LEU A 40 22.06 7.46 4.33
C LEU A 40 20.76 8.03 4.89
N SER A 41 19.75 8.26 4.04
CA SER A 41 18.43 8.71 4.48
C SER A 41 17.33 8.11 3.61
N ARG A 42 16.17 7.84 4.21
CA ARG A 42 14.97 7.38 3.50
C ARG A 42 14.05 8.55 3.23
N ARG A 43 13.30 8.49 2.14
CA ARG A 43 12.27 9.49 1.81
C ARG A 43 11.32 9.64 3.00
N LYS A 44 11.12 10.88 3.46
CA LYS A 44 10.11 11.20 4.48
C LYS A 44 8.75 10.73 3.95
N SER A 45 8.14 9.72 4.58
CA SER A 45 6.73 9.45 4.32
C SER A 45 5.96 10.63 4.90
N LYS A 46 5.07 11.23 4.10
CA LYS A 46 4.07 12.13 4.67
C LYS A 46 3.24 11.28 5.63
N LYS A 47 3.49 11.37 6.94
CA LYS A 47 2.53 10.89 7.94
C LYS A 47 1.23 11.60 7.56
N LYS A 48 0.21 10.86 7.14
CA LYS A 48 -1.13 11.44 7.11
C LYS A 48 -1.42 11.85 8.55
N LYS A 49 -1.81 13.12 8.74
CA LYS A 49 -2.44 13.56 9.99
C LYS A 49 -3.58 12.61 10.32
#